data_AF-A0A9X2C0K4-F1
#
_entry.id   AF-A0A9X2C0K4-F1
#
_cell.length_a   1.000
_cell.length_b   1.000
_cell.length_c   1.000
_cell.angle_alpha   90.00
_cell.angle_beta   90.00
_cell.angle_gamma   90.00
#
_symmetry.space_group_name_H-M   'P 1'
#
loop_
_entity.id
_entity.type
_entity.pdbx_description
1 polymer ?
#
loop_
_entity_poly.entity_id
_entity_poly.type
_entity_poly.pdbx_seq_one_letter_code
_entity_poly.pdbx_strand_id
1 'polypeptide(L)' 'SLIPVIVHPLDVAGRLRSAVRAAGSQKAFAALCGVSPQYVCDVLAARREPGPALLAAVGVRRVVQYVEKGTGEAQG' A
#
# COMPACT_ATOMS: atom_id res chain seq x y z
N SER A 1 6.49 -14.09 19.12
CA SER A 1 6.39 -14.15 17.64
C SER A 1 5.02 -13.71 17.18
N LEU A 2 4.95 -12.65 16.37
CA LEU A 2 3.75 -12.33 15.61
C LEU A 2 3.91 -12.96 14.22
N ILE A 3 2.97 -13.81 13.82
CA ILE A 3 2.94 -14.37 12.47
C ILE A 3 2.60 -13.21 11.51
N PRO A 4 3.46 -12.89 10.53
CA PRO A 4 3.15 -11.84 9.56
C PRO A 4 1.96 -12.27 8.70
N VAL A 5 0.92 -11.44 8.65
CA VAL A 5 -0.25 -11.64 7.80
C VAL A 5 -0.05 -10.91 6.48
N ILE A 6 -0.36 -11.58 5.37
CA ILE A 6 -0.35 -10.98 4.04
C ILE A 6 -1.55 -10.06 3.91
N VAL A 7 -1.29 -8.82 3.52
CA VAL A 7 -2.30 -7.77 3.38
C VAL A 7 -2.52 -7.55 1.88
N HIS A 8 -3.78 -7.54 1.43
CA HIS A 8 -4.08 -7.30 0.02
C HIS A 8 -3.80 -5.83 -0.35
N PRO A 9 -3.46 -5.53 -1.62
CA PRO A 9 -3.20 -4.15 -2.05
C PRO A 9 -4.35 -3.18 -1.79
N LEU A 10 -5.61 -3.64 -1.87
CA LEU A 10 -6.79 -2.82 -1.58
C LEU A 10 -6.85 -2.38 -0.11
N ASP A 11 -6.44 -3.27 0.80
CA ASP A 11 -6.37 -2.97 2.23
C ASP A 11 -5.28 -1.92 2.50
N VAL A 12 -4.15 -1.98 1.78
CA VAL A 12 -3.09 -0.98 1.89
C VAL A 12 -3.60 0.40 1.47
N ALA A 13 -4.32 0.50 0.35
CA ALA A 13 -4.93 1.76 -0.08
C ALA A 13 -5.95 2.29 0.94
N GLY A 14 -6.77 1.41 1.52
CA GLY A 14 -7.69 1.75 2.61
C GLY A 14 -6.98 2.33 3.83
N ARG A 15 -5.92 1.68 4.30
CA ARG A 15 -5.09 2.16 5.42
C ARG A 15 -4.45 3.51 5.13
N LEU A 16 -3.94 3.73 3.93
CA LEU A 16 -3.37 5.01 3.52
C LEU A 16 -4.41 6.13 3.53
N ARG A 17 -5.63 5.88 3.04
CA ARG A 17 -6.72 6.86 3.11
C ARG A 17 -7.10 7.20 4.55
N SER A 18 -7.14 6.21 5.43
CA SER A 18 -7.40 6.43 6.87
C SER A 18 -6.28 7.24 7.52
N ALA A 19 -5.01 6.94 7.21
CA ALA A 19 -3.87 7.69 7.72
C ALA A 19 -3.87 9.16 7.24
N VAL A 20 -4.21 9.39 5.97
CA VAL A 20 -4.39 10.74 5.42
C VAL A 20 -5.50 11.50 6.14
N ARG A 21 -6.64 10.85 6.42
CA ARG A 21 -7.73 11.46 7.18
C ARG A 21 -7.29 11.81 8.60
N ALA A 22 -6.56 10.92 9.28
CA ALA A 22 -6.03 11.17 10.62
C ALA A 22 -5.01 12.32 10.66
N ALA A 23 -4.19 12.47 9.61
CA ALA A 23 -3.29 13.60 9.44
C ALA A 23 -3.99 14.91 9.01
N GLY A 24 -5.28 14.86 8.67
CA GLY A 24 -6.10 16.00 8.24
C GLY A 24 -5.99 16.38 6.76
N SER A 25 -4.90 16.03 6.07
CA SER A 25 -4.76 16.25 4.62
C SER A 25 -3.67 15.38 4.00
N GLN A 26 -3.70 15.21 2.68
CA GLN A 26 -2.61 14.54 1.94
C GLN A 26 -1.27 15.27 2.12
N LYS A 27 -1.29 16.61 2.17
CA LYS A 27 -0.08 17.42 2.38
C LYS A 27 0.53 17.18 3.76
N ALA A 28 -0.30 17.17 4.81
CA ALA A 28 0.16 16.91 6.17
C ALA A 28 0.71 15.48 6.31
N PHE A 29 0.00 14.49 5.77
CA PHE A 29 0.48 13.11 5.77
C PHE A 29 1.80 12.94 4.99
N ALA A 30 1.92 13.58 3.83
CA ALA A 30 3.14 13.56 3.02
C ALA A 30 4.34 14.12 3.80
N ALA A 31 4.14 15.23 4.52
CA ALA A 31 5.17 15.83 5.38
C ALA A 31 5.60 14.87 6.51
N LEU A 32 4.65 14.21 7.17
CA LEU A 32 4.95 13.20 8.20
C LEU A 32 5.76 12.01 7.65
N CYS A 33 5.48 11.63 6.40
CA CYS A 33 6.18 10.51 5.73
C CYS A 33 7.49 10.94 5.04
N GLY A 34 7.81 12.23 5.00
CA GLY A 34 8.99 12.75 4.29
C GLY A 34 8.91 12.59 2.76
N VAL A 35 7.72 12.65 2.18
CA VAL A 35 7.49 12.50 0.72
C VAL A 35 6.73 13.68 0.13
N SER A 36 6.62 13.75 -1.20
CA SER A 36 5.84 14.80 -1.85
C SER A 36 4.32 14.54 -1.75
N PRO A 37 3.48 15.58 -1.63
CA PRO A 37 2.02 15.44 -1.68
C PRO A 37 1.54 14.83 -3.00
N GLN A 38 2.22 15.14 -4.12
CA GLN A 38 1.92 14.57 -5.43
C GLN A 38 2.13 13.05 -5.43
N TYR A 39 3.19 12.56 -4.78
CA TYR A 39 3.41 11.12 -4.68
C TYR A 39 2.30 10.41 -3.90
N VAL A 40 1.83 11.01 -2.80
CA VAL A 40 0.66 10.49 -2.07
C VAL A 40 -0.58 10.46 -2.96
N CYS A 41 -0.85 11.53 -3.72
CA CYS A 41 -1.96 11.59 -4.66
C CYS A 41 -1.88 10.48 -5.73
N ASP A 42 -0.72 10.29 -6.36
CA ASP A 42 -0.50 9.26 -7.37
C ASP A 42 -0.72 7.84 -6.84
N VAL A 43 -0.27 7.58 -5.60
CA VAL A 43 -0.49 6.29 -4.93
C VAL A 43 -1.96 6.07 -4.61
N LEU A 44 -2.65 7.07 -4.07
CA LEU A 44 -4.08 6.96 -3.76
C LEU A 44 -4.98 6.85 -5.00
N ALA A 45 -4.51 7.37 -6.13
CA ALA A 45 -5.12 7.24 -7.46
C ALA A 45 -4.69 5.97 -8.21
N ALA A 46 -3.92 5.07 -7.56
CA ALA A 46 -3.39 3.83 -8.14
C ALA A 46 -2.53 4.03 -9.42
N ARG A 47 -2.00 5.23 -9.65
CA ARG A 47 -1.06 5.51 -10.74
C ARG A 47 0.36 5.04 -10.43
N ARG A 48 0.67 4.84 -9.15
CA ARG A 48 1.97 4.39 -8.66
C ARG A 48 1.82 3.48 -7.46
N GLU A 49 2.72 2.51 -7.31
CA GLU A 49 2.78 1.68 -6.11
C GLU A 49 3.30 2.48 -4.89
N PRO A 50 2.77 2.20 -3.68
CA PRO A 50 3.31 2.73 -2.44
C PRO A 50 4.71 2.17 -2.17
N GLY A 51 5.65 3.07 -1.91
CA GLY A 51 7.02 2.77 -1.59
C GLY A 51 7.24 2.59 -0.09
N PRO A 52 8.48 2.31 0.33
CA PRO A 52 8.79 1.95 1.72
C PRO A 52 8.30 2.96 2.76
N ALA A 53 8.41 4.26 2.49
CA ALA A 53 7.97 5.32 3.41
C ALA A 53 6.46 5.25 3.69
N LEU A 54 5.64 5.10 2.64
CA LEU A 54 4.19 5.01 2.78
C LEU A 54 3.74 3.68 3.38
N LEU A 55 4.41 2.58 3.03
CA LEU A 55 4.15 1.26 3.61
C LEU A 55 4.46 1.24 5.10
N ALA A 56 5.61 1.79 5.51
CA ALA A 56 6.00 1.91 6.92
C ALA A 56 4.99 2.75 7.71
N ALA A 57 4.50 3.85 7.12
CA ALA A 57 3.50 4.73 7.76
C ALA A 57 2.18 4.02 8.08
N VAL A 58 1.87 2.90 7.42
CA VAL A 58 0.66 2.09 7.68
C VAL A 58 0.97 0.68 8.22
N GLY A 59 2.19 0.50 8.75
CA GLY A 59 2.59 -0.73 9.44
C GLY A 59 2.70 -1.95 8.53
N VAL A 60 2.98 -1.75 7.24
CA VAL A 60 3.18 -2.84 6.28
C VAL A 60 4.56 -2.74 5.63
N ARG A 61 5.01 -3.84 5.04
CA ARG A 61 6.22 -3.88 4.22
C ARG A 61 5.94 -4.69 2.96
N ARG A 62 6.61 -4.35 1.86
CA ARG A 62 6.50 -5.12 0.63
C ARG A 62 7.26 -6.43 0.78
N VAL A 63 6.64 -7.52 0.37
CA VAL A 63 7.27 -8.84 0.25
C VAL A 63 6.94 -9.41 -1.13
N VAL A 64 7.86 -10.18 -1.70
CA VAL A 64 7.60 -10.95 -2.92
C VAL A 64 7.00 -12.30 -2.51
N GLN A 65 5.91 -12.69 -3.15
CA GLN A 65 5.28 -13.99 -2.94
C GLN A 65 5.16 -14.72 -4.27
N TYR A 66 5.43 -16.02 -4.22
CA TYR A 66 5.17 -16.94 -5.33
C TYR A 66 3.93 -17.76 -4.95
N VAL A 67 2.99 -17.87 -5.87
CA VAL A 67 1.80 -18.72 -5.74
C VAL A 67 1.83 -19.79 -6.81
N GLU A 68 1.18 -20.92 -6.58
CA GLU A 68 1.03 -21.94 -7.61
C GLU A 68 0.31 -21.34 -8.82
N LYS A 69 0.79 -21.70 -10.02
CA LYS A 69 0.03 -21.48 -11.24
C LYS A 69 -1.17 -22.43 -11.14
N GLY A 70 -2.34 -21.91 -10.82
CA GLY A 70 -3.56 -22.72 -10.72
C GLY A 70 -3.70 -23.63 -11.95
N THR A 71 -3.87 -24.93 -11.72
CA THR A 71 -4.11 -25.87 -12.81
C THR A 71 -5.56 -25.72 -13.24
N GLY A 72 -5.81 -24.90 -14.26
CA GLY A 72 -7.19 -24.54 -14.60
C GLY A 72 -7.40 -23.80 -15.91
N GLU A 73 -6.62 -24.07 -16.96
CA GLU A 73 -7.06 -23.90 -18.35
C GLU A 73 -6.43 -25.00 -19.21
N ALA A 74 -7.12 -26.13 -19.30
CA ALA A 74 -7.09 -26.92 -20.53
C ALA A 74 -7.78 -26.06 -21.59
N GLN A 75 -7.01 -25.50 -22.52
CA GLN A 75 -7.52 -24.86 -23.71
C GLN A 75 -8.02 -25.96 -24.66
N GLY A 76 -9.35 -26.10 -24.75
CA GLY A 76 -10.04 -26.61 -25.93
C GLY A 76 -10.44 -25.45 -26.83
#